data_AF-A0A6P6B1Z2-F1
#
_entry.id   AF-A0A6P6B1Z2-F1
#
_cell.length_a   1.000
_cell.length_b   1.000
_cell.length_c   1.000
_cell.angle_alpha   90.00
_cell.angle_beta   90.00
_cell.angle_gamma   90.00
#
_symmetry.space_group_name_H-M   'P 1'
#
loop_
_entity.id
_entity.type
_entity.pdbx_description
1 polymer ?
#
loop_
_entity_poly.entity_id
_entity_poly.type
_entity_poly.pdbx_seq_one_letter_code
_entity_poly.pdbx_strand_id
1 'polypeptide(L)'
;MDRLVKADVKEVELVFIGGQKSTAAFRLTNLMHTMSVAVSLTTQSPSFFSFNKPFSIIPPLSSSSYTLLSQRSDQPPLSNPPDSIAVKTTMLPLGKAHHDDLRHLFSKPGIHIFKDATLPISFVGPHVIQHLISSHTYIADVDLFLNKAISGCSENQLTWLLKSAVVSGEPNLVCSLIVHGGDLNDKDTKGRSLISLAVEAGNFEVVNVLISYGCEIDNSVDHVLHYAAAIDRVDLIDFLLRAYKNVNLDSVDLCGRTPIHIAASYGYTEMIRFCLTVGGNPEVLDINRCTPLHLAAQEGHLDAVACLLEASNYSKYALNKQGKTAFALAVENEHSNLYDLLHLGDALSRAARIDNVNGIKSLLAEGANVNGKDQNGWTPLHRAAFKGGIESVKVLLNHGAQVNLVDDNGYTPLHCAVEAGHVEVAMLLIAHGAKANVKSLVPLNSDCFKNHPSYVQPVCHEKERA
;
A
#
# COMPACT_ATOMS: atom_id res chain seq x y z
N MET A 1 24.72 13.75 57.97
CA MET A 1 23.59 14.17 57.12
C MET A 1 24.15 14.32 55.74
N ASP A 2 23.70 13.51 54.80
CA ASP A 2 24.29 13.49 53.45
C ASP A 2 23.65 14.53 52.53
N ARG A 3 22.55 15.17 52.98
CA ARG A 3 21.81 16.22 52.26
C ARG A 3 21.25 17.26 53.24
N LEU A 4 21.37 18.54 52.93
CA LEU A 4 20.82 19.67 53.70
C LEU A 4 19.41 20.08 53.20
N VAL A 5 19.12 19.85 51.92
CA VAL A 5 17.80 20.10 51.33
C VAL A 5 17.23 18.87 50.63
N LYS A 6 15.90 18.86 50.45
CA LYS A 6 15.18 17.86 49.66
C LYS A 6 14.32 18.56 48.61
N ALA A 7 14.37 18.08 47.36
CA ALA A 7 13.46 18.51 46.30
C ALA A 7 12.10 17.81 46.41
N ASP A 8 11.03 18.51 46.04
CA ASP A 8 9.68 17.96 45.94
C ASP A 8 9.49 17.05 44.73
N VAL A 9 10.29 17.26 43.68
CA VAL A 9 10.32 16.45 42.45
C VAL A 9 11.62 15.65 42.32
N LYS A 10 11.54 14.52 41.60
CA LYS A 10 12.73 13.75 41.20
C LYS A 10 13.33 14.25 39.89
N GLU A 11 12.52 14.93 39.07
CA GLU A 11 12.82 15.39 37.72
C GLU A 11 12.00 16.65 37.45
N VAL A 12 12.54 17.58 36.67
CA VAL A 12 11.87 18.83 36.31
C VAL A 12 11.36 18.73 34.87
N GLU A 13 10.03 18.64 34.73
CA GLU A 13 9.36 18.53 33.43
C GLU A 13 9.01 19.91 32.86
N LEU A 14 9.47 20.19 31.64
CA LEU A 14 9.20 21.42 30.90
C LEU A 14 8.28 21.11 29.72
N VAL A 15 7.08 21.69 29.70
CA VAL A 15 6.20 21.60 28.52
C VAL A 15 6.86 22.37 27.37
N PHE A 16 7.23 21.68 26.29
CA PHE A 16 7.87 22.29 25.13
C PHE A 16 6.84 22.87 24.17
N ILE A 17 7.05 24.12 23.77
CA ILE A 17 6.26 24.80 22.74
C ILE A 17 7.25 25.50 21.82
N GLY A 18 7.22 25.14 20.53
CA GLY A 18 8.15 25.68 19.52
C GLY A 18 8.12 27.22 19.48
N GLY A 19 9.31 27.82 19.45
CA GLY A 19 9.49 29.28 19.39
C GLY A 19 9.20 30.02 20.70
N GLN A 20 8.77 29.33 21.76
CA GLN A 20 8.43 29.93 23.06
C GLN A 20 9.44 29.55 24.15
N LYS A 21 9.40 30.26 25.27
CA LYS A 21 10.16 29.91 26.48
C LYS A 21 9.31 28.96 27.32
N SER A 22 9.88 27.82 27.71
CA SER A 22 9.26 26.90 28.66
C SER A 22 9.68 27.25 30.07
N THR A 23 8.77 27.08 31.02
CA THR A 23 9.07 27.32 32.44
C THR A 23 8.52 26.18 33.30
N ALA A 24 9.26 25.80 34.34
CA ALA A 24 8.85 24.78 35.30
C ALA A 24 9.22 25.23 36.71
N ALA A 25 8.32 24.99 37.66
CA ALA A 25 8.54 25.31 39.06
C ALA A 25 8.76 24.05 39.89
N PHE A 26 9.68 24.13 40.85
CA PHE A 26 9.92 23.07 41.84
C PHE A 26 10.26 23.70 43.18
N ARG A 27 10.21 22.92 44.27
CA ARG A 27 10.50 23.39 45.62
C ARG A 27 11.66 22.63 46.24
N LEU A 28 12.45 23.36 47.01
CA LEU A 28 13.45 22.76 47.90
C LEU A 28 13.04 23.04 49.34
N THR A 29 13.07 22.00 50.17
CA THR A 29 12.78 22.05 51.60
C THR A 29 14.08 21.92 52.38
N ASN A 30 14.33 22.84 53.31
CA ASN A 30 15.44 22.76 54.26
C ASN A 30 15.16 21.69 55.32
N LEU A 31 16.07 20.73 55.47
CA LEU A 31 15.97 19.64 56.43
C LEU A 31 16.57 19.99 57.80
N MET A 32 17.23 21.15 57.92
CA MET A 32 17.84 21.61 59.16
C MET A 32 16.81 22.26 60.09
N HIS A 33 16.82 21.85 61.37
CA HIS A 33 15.92 22.38 62.39
C HIS A 33 16.34 23.75 62.94
N THR A 34 17.64 24.04 62.94
CA THR A 34 18.21 25.20 63.67
C THR A 34 18.99 26.17 62.78
N MET A 35 19.29 25.81 61.52
CA MET A 35 20.15 26.60 60.64
C MET A 35 19.49 26.86 59.29
N SER A 36 19.67 28.09 58.77
CA SER A 36 19.37 28.39 57.38
C SER A 36 20.37 27.72 56.46
N VAL A 37 19.90 27.33 55.28
CA VAL A 37 20.73 26.71 54.24
C VAL A 37 20.81 27.65 53.05
N ALA A 38 22.03 28.01 52.65
CA ALA A 38 22.26 28.67 51.37
C ALA A 38 22.21 27.64 50.25
N VAL A 39 21.58 28.01 49.13
CA VAL A 39 21.41 27.16 47.96
C VAL A 39 21.95 27.86 46.72
N SER A 40 22.64 27.09 45.88
CA SER A 40 23.03 27.46 44.52
C SER A 40 22.50 26.45 43.51
N LEU A 41 21.86 26.96 42.48
CA LEU A 41 21.33 26.18 41.36
C LEU A 41 22.16 26.45 40.10
N THR A 42 22.60 25.38 39.45
CA THR A 42 23.35 25.44 38.19
C THR A 42 22.88 24.34 37.25
N THR A 43 22.94 24.57 35.94
CA THR A 43 22.66 23.57 34.90
C THR A 43 23.93 23.22 34.13
N GLN A 44 23.95 22.07 33.44
CA GLN A 44 25.03 21.69 32.52
C GLN A 44 25.06 22.61 31.27
N SER A 45 23.89 23.06 30.82
CA SER A 45 23.72 24.02 29.71
C SER A 45 23.26 25.41 30.18
N PRO A 46 24.13 26.25 30.79
CA PRO A 46 23.75 27.56 31.33
C PRO A 46 23.45 28.62 30.27
N SER A 47 23.83 28.38 29.01
CA SER A 47 23.44 29.23 27.87
C SER A 47 21.96 29.07 27.53
N PHE A 48 21.40 27.87 27.75
CA PHE A 48 20.04 27.52 27.38
C PHE A 48 19.06 27.62 28.56
N PHE A 49 19.53 27.37 29.78
CA PHE A 49 18.69 27.40 30.98
C PHE A 49 19.07 28.53 31.94
N SER A 50 18.06 29.14 32.54
CA SER A 50 18.24 30.19 33.55
C SER A 50 17.26 30.00 34.71
N PHE A 51 17.59 30.54 35.87
CA PHE A 51 16.74 30.52 37.06
C PHE A 51 16.27 31.93 37.40
N ASN A 52 15.05 32.05 37.91
CA ASN A 52 14.58 33.31 38.51
C ASN A 52 15.42 33.73 39.72
N LYS A 53 15.90 32.74 40.49
CA LYS A 53 16.71 32.91 41.71
C LYS A 53 17.78 31.81 41.77
N PRO A 54 18.96 32.02 41.17
CA PRO A 54 20.03 31.01 41.15
C PRO A 54 20.70 30.84 42.53
N PHE A 55 20.61 31.86 43.39
CA PHE A 55 21.10 31.83 44.77
C PHE A 55 20.00 32.28 45.73
N SER A 56 19.88 31.58 46.86
CA SER A 56 18.86 31.86 47.87
C SER A 56 19.28 31.35 49.25
N ILE A 57 18.54 31.76 50.27
CA ILE A 57 18.65 31.24 51.63
C ILE A 57 17.29 30.66 52.00
N ILE A 58 17.27 29.40 52.43
CA ILE A 58 16.07 28.72 52.92
C ILE A 58 16.14 28.68 54.45
N PRO A 59 15.24 29.37 55.17
CA PRO A 59 15.16 29.30 56.63
C PRO A 59 14.98 27.87 57.16
N PRO A 60 15.27 27.61 58.46
CA PRO A 60 15.06 26.31 59.07
C PRO A 60 13.63 25.79 58.86
N LEU A 61 13.48 24.50 58.52
CA LEU A 61 12.20 23.82 58.32
C LEU A 61 11.23 24.50 57.33
N SER A 62 11.75 25.33 56.43
CA SER A 62 10.96 26.04 55.43
C SER A 62 11.24 25.53 54.02
N SER A 63 10.37 25.91 53.07
CA SER A 63 10.52 25.57 51.65
C SER A 63 10.57 26.83 50.80
N SER A 64 11.35 26.80 49.73
CA SER A 64 11.40 27.87 48.74
C SER A 64 11.11 27.32 47.35
N SER A 65 10.35 28.09 46.56
CA SER A 65 10.02 27.75 45.17
C SER A 65 11.04 28.38 44.22
N TYR A 66 11.46 27.59 43.23
CA TYR A 66 12.38 27.97 42.17
C TYR A 66 11.71 27.76 40.82
N THR A 67 12.05 28.59 39.84
CA THR A 67 11.56 28.47 38.48
C THR A 67 12.73 28.35 37.52
N LEU A 68 12.77 27.24 36.79
CA LEU A 68 13.65 27.02 35.64
C LEU A 68 13.00 27.64 34.40
N LEU A 69 13.77 28.40 33.62
CA LEU A 69 13.35 29.00 32.35
C LEU A 69 14.28 28.53 31.23
N SER A 70 13.71 28.09 30.11
CA SER A 70 14.46 27.80 28.88
C SER A 70 14.62 29.05 28.02
N GLN A 71 15.61 29.02 27.12
CA GLN A 71 15.64 29.92 25.97
C GLN A 71 14.60 29.50 24.93
N ARG A 72 14.31 30.41 23.98
CA ARG A 72 13.46 30.11 22.83
C ARG A 72 14.20 29.15 21.90
N SER A 73 13.51 28.13 21.42
CA SER A 73 14.01 27.19 20.44
C SER A 73 12.86 26.68 19.59
N ASP A 74 13.11 26.47 18.30
CA ASP A 74 12.14 25.85 17.39
C ASP A 74 12.16 24.31 17.51
N GLN A 75 13.25 23.74 18.01
CA GLN A 75 13.42 22.30 18.23
C GLN A 75 13.63 21.99 19.72
N PRO A 76 13.07 20.88 20.24
CA PRO A 76 13.33 20.46 21.61
C PRO A 76 14.80 20.03 21.73
N PRO A 77 15.57 20.56 22.70
CA PRO A 77 16.94 20.14 22.91
C PRO A 77 16.94 18.80 23.64
N LEU A 78 16.78 17.72 22.88
CA LEU A 78 16.84 16.35 23.37
C LEU A 78 18.31 15.94 23.47
N SER A 79 18.82 15.78 24.69
CA SER A 79 20.19 15.36 24.98
C SER A 79 20.23 14.00 25.67
N ASN A 80 21.26 13.21 25.36
CA ASN A 80 21.54 11.95 26.05
C ASN A 80 22.99 11.96 26.55
N PRO A 81 23.24 11.98 27.88
CA PRO A 81 22.26 12.00 28.97
C PRO A 81 21.47 13.31 29.05
N PRO A 82 20.26 13.31 29.66
CA PRO A 82 19.45 14.51 29.78
C PRO A 82 20.16 15.57 30.62
N ASP A 83 19.96 16.84 30.23
CA ASP A 83 20.44 17.99 30.98
C ASP A 83 19.92 17.96 32.43
N SER A 84 20.70 18.42 33.40
CA SER A 84 20.33 18.33 34.81
C SER A 84 20.65 19.58 35.62
N ILE A 85 19.84 19.82 36.65
CA ILE A 85 20.03 20.85 37.66
C ILE A 85 20.89 20.26 38.79
N ALA A 86 22.07 20.84 39.01
CA ALA A 86 22.88 20.57 40.18
C ALA A 86 22.47 21.52 41.32
N VAL A 87 22.00 20.94 42.43
CA VAL A 87 21.66 21.65 43.66
C VAL A 87 22.84 21.57 44.63
N LYS A 88 23.51 22.69 44.84
CA LYS A 88 24.60 22.82 45.80
C LYS A 88 24.14 23.58 47.02
N THR A 89 24.54 23.14 48.21
CA THR A 89 24.08 23.74 49.47
C THR A 89 25.22 23.90 50.47
N THR A 90 25.04 24.82 51.40
CA THR A 90 25.92 24.98 52.56
C THR A 90 25.13 25.56 53.72
N MET A 91 25.50 25.18 54.94
CA MET A 91 24.92 25.76 56.14
C MET A 91 25.34 27.23 56.27
N LEU A 92 24.41 28.09 56.72
CA LEU A 92 24.65 29.51 56.89
C LEU A 92 24.32 29.94 58.34
N PRO A 93 25.32 29.96 59.24
CA PRO A 93 25.09 30.15 60.68
C PRO A 93 24.42 31.48 61.06
N LEU A 94 24.70 32.55 60.34
CA LEU A 94 24.18 33.89 60.62
C LEU A 94 22.79 34.14 60.00
N GLY A 95 22.28 33.21 59.19
CA GLY A 95 20.98 33.28 58.52
C GLY A 95 20.79 34.42 57.51
N LYS A 96 21.78 35.31 57.33
CA LYS A 96 21.75 36.46 56.43
C LYS A 96 23.02 36.52 55.60
N ALA A 97 22.87 36.67 54.29
CA ALA A 97 23.95 36.94 53.35
C ALA A 97 23.38 37.70 52.14
N HIS A 98 24.13 38.65 51.59
CA HIS A 98 23.74 39.31 50.34
C HIS A 98 23.98 38.38 49.14
N HIS A 99 23.37 38.72 48.00
CA HIS A 99 23.45 37.90 46.80
C HIS A 99 24.90 37.69 46.31
N ASP A 100 25.73 38.73 46.39
CA ASP A 100 27.14 38.67 45.99
C ASP A 100 27.98 37.81 46.95
N ASP A 101 27.64 37.81 48.25
CA ASP A 101 28.28 36.95 49.25
C ASP A 101 28.02 35.47 48.93
N LEU A 102 26.78 35.13 48.59
CA LEU A 102 26.39 33.77 48.18
C LEU A 102 27.11 33.38 46.89
N ARG A 103 27.18 34.28 45.91
CA ARG A 103 27.87 34.03 44.64
C ARG A 103 29.36 33.76 44.86
N HIS A 104 30.03 34.54 45.70
CA HIS A 104 31.43 34.29 46.06
C HIS A 104 31.60 32.99 46.83
N LEU A 105 30.68 32.67 47.77
CA LEU A 105 30.70 31.44 48.56
C LEU A 105 30.68 30.18 47.68
N PHE A 106 29.80 30.14 46.68
CA PHE A 106 29.68 28.99 45.77
C PHE A 106 30.68 28.98 44.60
N SER A 107 31.46 30.05 44.42
CA SER A 107 32.48 30.15 43.35
C SER A 107 33.72 29.29 43.60
N LYS A 108 34.01 28.98 44.87
CA LYS A 108 35.18 28.17 45.26
C LYS A 108 34.71 26.80 45.74
N PRO A 109 35.32 25.69 45.27
CA PRO A 109 35.07 24.39 45.85
C PRO A 109 35.53 24.40 47.32
N GLY A 110 34.66 24.00 48.23
CA GLY A 110 34.92 24.04 49.67
C GLY A 110 34.38 22.79 50.37
N ILE A 111 35.02 22.42 51.47
CA ILE A 111 34.69 21.21 52.27
C ILE A 111 33.26 21.26 52.84
N HIS A 112 32.68 22.46 52.93
CA HIS A 112 31.33 22.69 53.47
C HIS A 112 30.24 22.83 52.40
N ILE A 113 30.57 22.64 51.11
CA ILE A 113 29.60 22.67 50.01
C ILE A 113 29.17 21.24 49.67
N PHE A 114 27.88 20.96 49.84
CA PHE A 114 27.28 19.66 49.57
C PHE A 114 26.59 19.67 48.20
N LYS A 115 26.63 18.52 47.50
CA LYS A 115 25.85 18.27 46.28
C LYS A 115 24.62 17.47 46.68
N ASP A 116 23.57 18.16 47.11
CA ASP A 116 22.40 17.52 47.73
C ASP A 116 21.49 16.81 46.73
N ALA A 117 21.40 17.32 45.50
CA ALA A 117 20.57 16.73 44.46
C ALA A 117 21.09 17.03 43.05
N THR A 118 20.81 16.09 42.14
CA THR A 118 20.90 16.26 40.70
C THR A 118 19.53 15.93 40.13
N LEU A 119 18.84 16.94 39.60
CA LEU A 119 17.48 16.80 39.06
C LEU A 119 17.56 16.81 37.53
N PRO A 120 17.25 15.71 36.82
CA PRO A 120 17.15 15.72 35.36
C PRO A 120 16.09 16.71 34.89
N ILE A 121 16.28 17.23 33.68
CA ILE A 121 15.35 18.11 32.98
C ILE A 121 14.81 17.31 31.79
N SER A 122 13.48 17.16 31.73
CA SER A 122 12.81 16.47 30.63
C SER A 122 11.86 17.41 29.92
N PHE A 123 11.86 17.37 28.58
CA PHE A 123 10.88 18.07 27.78
C PHE A 123 9.67 17.18 27.56
N VAL A 124 8.49 17.72 27.84
CA VAL A 124 7.22 17.00 27.72
C VAL A 124 6.24 17.73 26.80
N GLY A 125 5.20 17.03 26.34
CA GLY A 125 4.12 17.61 25.56
C GLY A 125 4.21 17.36 24.05
N PRO A 126 3.21 17.86 23.30
CA PRO A 126 2.94 17.39 21.93
C PRO A 126 3.98 17.81 20.90
N HIS A 127 4.62 18.97 21.07
CA HIS A 127 5.65 19.44 20.14
C HIS A 127 6.93 18.57 20.21
N VAL A 128 7.19 17.92 21.35
CA VAL A 128 8.28 16.94 21.45
C VAL A 128 7.95 15.72 20.60
N ILE A 129 6.74 15.18 20.74
CA ILE A 129 6.28 14.02 19.96
C ILE A 129 6.26 14.35 18.47
N GLN A 130 5.77 15.53 18.09
CA GLN A 130 5.78 15.97 16.69
C GLN A 130 7.21 16.05 16.12
N HIS A 131 8.18 16.49 16.90
CA HIS A 131 9.57 16.48 16.50
C HIS A 131 10.12 15.04 16.37
N LEU A 132 9.73 14.13 17.27
CA LEU A 132 10.08 12.71 17.16
C LEU A 132 9.49 12.08 15.89
N ILE A 133 8.24 12.43 15.54
CA ILE A 133 7.59 12.03 14.29
C ILE A 133 8.34 12.54 13.07
N SER A 134 8.84 13.78 13.07
CA SER A 134 9.47 14.36 11.88
C SER A 134 10.96 14.03 11.73
N SER A 135 11.60 13.48 12.75
CA SER A 135 13.05 13.30 12.81
C SER A 135 13.49 11.85 12.57
N HIS A 136 12.63 11.04 11.92
CA HIS A 136 12.82 9.63 11.53
C HIS A 136 14.27 9.15 11.64
N THR A 137 14.61 8.47 12.75
CA THR A 137 15.83 7.63 12.97
C THR A 137 17.10 8.19 13.64
N TYR A 138 17.20 9.45 14.10
CA TYR A 138 18.48 9.97 14.64
C TYR A 138 18.64 10.03 16.17
N ILE A 139 17.67 9.57 16.96
CA ILE A 139 17.70 9.70 18.42
C ILE A 139 17.89 8.31 19.05
N ALA A 140 19.01 8.08 19.72
CA ALA A 140 19.16 6.95 20.62
C ALA A 140 18.20 7.11 21.82
N ASP A 141 17.52 6.03 22.23
CA ASP A 141 16.51 6.01 23.31
C ASP A 141 15.21 6.79 23.04
N VAL A 142 14.66 6.69 21.82
CA VAL A 142 13.35 7.27 21.45
C VAL A 142 12.25 6.93 22.46
N ASP A 143 12.21 5.68 22.94
CA ASP A 143 11.20 5.21 23.90
C ASP A 143 11.24 5.97 25.24
N LEU A 144 12.43 6.38 25.69
CA LEU A 144 12.59 7.17 26.91
C LEU A 144 11.96 8.56 26.72
N PHE A 145 12.34 9.25 25.64
CA PHE A 145 11.82 10.58 25.34
C PHE A 145 10.33 10.55 25.04
N LEU A 146 9.85 9.48 24.39
CA LEU A 146 8.45 9.32 24.05
C LEU A 146 7.57 9.16 25.29
N ASN A 147 7.92 8.25 26.20
CA ASN A 147 7.17 8.05 27.44
C ASN A 147 7.12 9.33 28.29
N LYS A 148 8.19 10.12 28.28
CA LYS A 148 8.23 11.44 28.94
C LYS A 148 7.39 12.47 28.18
N ALA A 149 7.47 12.51 26.86
CA ALA A 149 6.69 13.45 26.07
C ALA A 149 5.18 13.24 26.24
N ILE A 150 4.76 11.98 26.31
CA ILE A 150 3.36 11.57 26.50
C ILE A 150 2.81 12.05 27.85
N SER A 151 3.59 12.07 28.94
CA SER A 151 3.10 12.51 30.26
C SER A 151 2.61 13.96 30.27
N GLY A 152 3.10 14.80 29.34
CA GLY A 152 2.68 16.18 29.17
C GLY A 152 1.54 16.41 28.18
N CYS A 153 0.90 15.36 27.67
CA CYS A 153 -0.16 15.45 26.65
C CYS A 153 -1.55 15.18 27.23
N SER A 154 -2.58 15.88 26.72
CA SER A 154 -3.98 15.50 26.95
C SER A 154 -4.43 14.41 25.99
N GLU A 155 -5.53 13.71 26.30
CA GLU A 155 -6.12 12.68 25.42
C GLU A 155 -6.36 13.21 24.00
N ASN A 156 -6.96 14.39 23.85
CA ASN A 156 -7.19 15.01 22.54
C ASN A 156 -5.87 15.27 21.76
N GLN A 157 -4.79 15.62 22.47
CA GLN A 157 -3.48 15.81 21.84
C GLN A 157 -2.88 14.47 21.42
N LEU A 158 -3.02 13.42 22.24
CA LEU A 158 -2.58 12.07 21.91
C LEU A 158 -3.31 11.53 20.68
N THR A 159 -4.63 11.72 20.59
CA THR A 159 -5.43 11.34 19.42
C THR A 159 -4.98 12.08 18.15
N TRP A 160 -4.73 13.39 18.24
CA TRP A 160 -4.23 14.17 17.11
C TRP A 160 -2.81 13.73 16.68
N LEU A 161 -1.94 13.44 17.64
CA LEU A 161 -0.59 12.92 17.38
C LEU A 161 -0.64 11.51 16.80
N LEU A 162 -1.59 10.67 17.22
CA LEU A 162 -1.79 9.33 16.72
C LEU A 162 -2.10 9.35 15.22
N LYS A 163 -2.98 10.24 14.76
CA LYS A 163 -3.22 10.48 13.33
C LYS A 163 -1.93 10.80 12.57
N SER A 164 -1.11 11.69 13.13
CA SER A 164 0.16 12.10 12.52
C SER A 164 1.17 10.95 12.47
N ALA A 165 1.26 10.17 13.56
CA ALA A 165 2.13 8.99 13.66
C ALA A 165 1.75 7.91 12.63
N VAL A 166 0.44 7.66 12.46
CA VAL A 166 -0.09 6.71 11.47
C VAL A 166 0.33 7.08 10.05
N VAL A 167 0.14 8.35 9.67
CA VAL A 167 0.53 8.84 8.33
C VAL A 167 2.04 8.80 8.13
N SER A 168 2.82 9.05 9.19
CA SER A 168 4.29 9.01 9.13
C SER A 168 4.90 7.61 9.07
N GLY A 169 4.12 6.55 9.34
CA GLY A 169 4.57 5.16 9.23
C GLY A 169 5.36 4.62 10.43
N GLU A 170 5.16 5.17 11.64
CA GLU A 170 5.96 4.82 12.83
C GLU A 170 5.21 3.87 13.79
N PRO A 171 5.33 2.53 13.66
CA PRO A 171 4.51 1.57 14.40
C PRO A 171 4.73 1.60 15.92
N ASN A 172 5.97 1.80 16.38
CA ASN A 172 6.30 1.87 17.81
C ASN A 172 5.65 3.09 18.48
N LEU A 173 5.63 4.21 17.76
CA LEU A 173 5.00 5.43 18.22
C LEU A 173 3.48 5.29 18.24
N VAL A 174 2.89 4.73 17.18
CA VAL A 174 1.45 4.42 17.11
C VAL A 174 1.04 3.53 18.29
N CYS A 175 1.76 2.44 18.53
CA CYS A 175 1.54 1.54 19.66
C CYS A 175 1.58 2.30 21.00
N SER A 176 2.61 3.11 21.21
CA SER A 176 2.79 3.88 22.45
C SER A 176 1.67 4.89 22.67
N LEU A 177 1.24 5.60 21.63
CA LEU A 177 0.16 6.58 21.72
C LEU A 177 -1.19 5.93 22.04
N ILE A 178 -1.48 4.76 21.45
CA ILE A 178 -2.71 3.99 21.75
C ILE A 178 -2.71 3.53 23.22
N VAL A 179 -1.60 2.95 23.70
CA VAL A 179 -1.48 2.45 25.09
C VAL A 179 -1.70 3.57 26.12
N HIS A 180 -1.36 4.81 25.79
CA HIS A 180 -1.50 5.96 26.68
C HIS A 180 -2.81 6.75 26.49
N GLY A 181 -3.77 6.23 25.74
CA GLY A 181 -5.12 6.79 25.66
C GLY A 181 -5.41 7.64 24.40
N GLY A 182 -4.58 7.53 23.36
CA GLY A 182 -4.96 8.02 22.03
C GLY A 182 -6.17 7.24 21.50
N ASP A 183 -7.19 7.96 21.03
CA ASP A 183 -8.41 7.34 20.51
C ASP A 183 -8.16 6.70 19.14
N LEU A 184 -8.18 5.36 19.15
CA LEU A 184 -8.01 4.49 17.99
C LEU A 184 -9.11 4.64 16.93
N ASN A 185 -10.32 5.02 17.35
CA ASN A 185 -11.50 5.07 16.49
C ASN A 185 -11.89 6.51 16.14
N ASP A 186 -11.01 7.47 16.41
CA ASP A 186 -11.19 8.85 15.97
C ASP A 186 -11.14 8.95 14.44
N LYS A 187 -11.97 9.83 13.89
CA LYS A 187 -12.17 9.97 12.45
C LYS A 187 -11.50 11.24 11.93
N ASP A 188 -10.93 11.21 10.72
CA ASP A 188 -10.38 12.39 10.08
C ASP A 188 -11.48 13.41 9.69
N THR A 189 -11.10 14.54 9.10
CA THR A 189 -12.05 15.57 8.67
C THR A 189 -13.01 15.12 7.56
N LYS A 190 -12.70 14.01 6.89
CA LYS A 190 -13.54 13.35 5.87
C LYS A 190 -14.34 12.18 6.44
N GLY A 191 -14.23 11.91 7.75
CA GLY A 191 -14.90 10.80 8.41
C GLY A 191 -14.17 9.45 8.30
N ARG A 192 -12.96 9.42 7.75
CA ARG A 192 -12.18 8.18 7.55
C ARG A 192 -11.53 7.74 8.86
N SER A 193 -11.48 6.44 9.09
CA SER A 193 -10.77 5.84 10.23
C SER A 193 -9.25 5.94 10.09
N LEU A 194 -8.54 5.73 11.20
CA LEU A 194 -7.07 5.66 11.20
C LEU A 194 -6.53 4.56 10.29
N ILE A 195 -7.21 3.42 10.21
CA ILE A 195 -6.78 2.33 9.33
C ILE A 195 -6.88 2.71 7.86
N SER A 196 -7.87 3.51 7.45
CA SER A 196 -7.91 4.07 6.09
C SER A 196 -6.69 4.94 5.79
N LEU A 197 -6.23 5.76 6.74
CA LEU A 197 -5.03 6.58 6.58
C LEU A 197 -3.76 5.72 6.50
N ALA A 198 -3.68 4.68 7.34
CA ALA A 198 -2.54 3.76 7.36
C ALA A 198 -2.40 2.98 6.04
N VAL A 199 -3.52 2.52 5.50
CA VAL A 199 -3.57 1.81 4.22
C VAL A 199 -3.21 2.73 3.06
N GLU A 200 -3.76 3.96 3.03
CA GLU A 200 -3.39 4.97 2.01
C GLU A 200 -1.90 5.32 2.05
N ALA A 201 -1.29 5.34 3.24
CA ALA A 201 0.15 5.55 3.42
C ALA A 201 1.00 4.30 3.06
N GLY A 202 0.39 3.12 2.90
CA GLY A 202 1.08 1.88 2.53
C GLY A 202 1.93 1.23 3.63
N ASN A 203 1.72 1.60 4.90
CA ASN A 203 2.51 1.13 6.03
C ASN A 203 1.91 -0.14 6.65
N PHE A 204 2.38 -1.31 6.21
CA PHE A 204 1.84 -2.61 6.64
C PHE A 204 1.92 -2.82 8.16
N GLU A 205 3.06 -2.46 8.75
CA GLU A 205 3.29 -2.62 10.19
C GLU A 205 2.33 -1.76 11.01
N VAL A 206 2.05 -0.53 10.56
CA VAL A 206 1.07 0.34 11.22
C VAL A 206 -0.34 -0.22 11.08
N VAL A 207 -0.72 -0.71 9.89
CA VAL A 207 -2.01 -1.40 9.69
C VAL A 207 -2.15 -2.59 10.64
N ASN A 208 -1.11 -3.42 10.76
CA ASN A 208 -1.09 -4.57 11.66
C ASN A 208 -1.24 -4.15 13.14
N VAL A 209 -0.54 -3.10 13.57
CA VAL A 209 -0.71 -2.54 14.92
C VAL A 209 -2.16 -2.11 15.13
N LEU A 210 -2.74 -1.29 14.25
CA LEU A 210 -4.12 -0.81 14.40
C LEU A 210 -5.14 -1.96 14.48
N ILE A 211 -5.00 -2.99 13.64
CA ILE A 211 -5.86 -4.18 13.68
C ILE A 211 -5.70 -4.95 14.99
N SER A 212 -4.46 -5.13 15.47
CA SER A 212 -4.19 -5.86 16.72
C SER A 212 -4.79 -5.19 17.95
N TYR A 213 -4.92 -3.86 17.94
CA TYR A 213 -5.59 -3.08 18.97
C TYR A 213 -7.11 -2.95 18.77
N GLY A 214 -7.66 -3.55 17.71
CA GLY A 214 -9.10 -3.61 17.46
C GLY A 214 -9.68 -2.37 16.77
N CYS A 215 -8.95 -1.74 15.84
CA CYS A 215 -9.46 -0.60 15.07
C CYS A 215 -10.70 -1.02 14.27
N GLU A 216 -11.76 -0.23 14.33
CA GLU A 216 -12.98 -0.50 13.59
C GLU A 216 -12.90 0.08 12.17
N ILE A 217 -13.48 -0.64 11.20
CA ILE A 217 -13.65 -0.17 9.82
C ILE A 217 -15.12 0.22 9.62
N ASP A 218 -15.33 1.44 9.16
CA ASP A 218 -16.62 1.92 8.70
C ASP A 218 -16.71 1.75 7.18
N ASN A 219 -17.20 0.60 6.71
CA ASN A 219 -17.30 0.27 5.28
C ASN A 219 -18.09 1.30 4.43
N SER A 220 -18.84 2.22 5.04
CA SER A 220 -19.55 3.28 4.31
C SER A 220 -18.64 4.45 3.90
N VAL A 221 -17.50 4.62 4.58
CA VAL A 221 -16.55 5.71 4.36
C VAL A 221 -15.14 5.19 4.06
N ASP A 222 -14.77 4.07 4.68
CA ASP A 222 -13.45 3.46 4.64
C ASP A 222 -13.33 2.53 3.43
N HIS A 223 -12.90 3.12 2.32
CA HIS A 223 -12.59 2.43 1.08
C HIS A 223 -11.20 1.76 1.12
N VAL A 224 -10.90 1.03 2.21
CA VAL A 224 -9.57 0.48 2.49
C VAL A 224 -9.04 -0.41 1.37
N LEU A 225 -9.90 -1.22 0.75
CA LEU A 225 -9.50 -2.08 -0.36
C LEU A 225 -9.19 -1.27 -1.63
N HIS A 226 -9.90 -0.16 -1.86
CA HIS A 226 -9.62 0.74 -2.99
C HIS A 226 -8.29 1.45 -2.81
N TYR A 227 -7.98 1.92 -1.59
CA TYR A 227 -6.68 2.50 -1.29
C TYR A 227 -5.55 1.49 -1.48
N ALA A 228 -5.70 0.28 -0.95
CA ALA A 228 -4.73 -0.81 -1.13
C ALA A 228 -4.53 -1.18 -2.62
N ALA A 229 -5.62 -1.20 -3.40
CA ALA A 229 -5.55 -1.40 -4.85
C ALA A 229 -4.87 -0.24 -5.58
N ALA A 230 -5.08 1.01 -5.15
CA ALA A 230 -4.46 2.19 -5.77
C ALA A 230 -2.94 2.24 -5.58
N ILE A 231 -2.45 1.70 -4.47
CA ILE A 231 -1.00 1.61 -4.17
C ILE A 231 -0.37 0.27 -4.58
N ASP A 232 -1.11 -0.59 -5.29
CA ASP A 232 -0.68 -1.92 -5.76
C ASP A 232 -0.14 -2.85 -4.65
N ARG A 233 -0.78 -2.84 -3.47
CA ARG A 233 -0.37 -3.65 -2.31
C ARG A 233 -1.29 -4.85 -2.11
N VAL A 234 -0.99 -5.92 -2.85
CA VAL A 234 -1.74 -7.20 -2.80
C VAL A 234 -1.70 -7.80 -1.39
N ASP A 235 -0.57 -7.69 -0.71
CA ASP A 235 -0.35 -8.11 0.67
C ASP A 235 -1.30 -7.41 1.65
N LEU A 236 -1.56 -6.10 1.45
CA LEU A 236 -2.52 -5.36 2.26
C LEU A 236 -3.97 -5.81 2.00
N ILE A 237 -4.36 -6.09 0.74
CA ILE A 237 -5.70 -6.60 0.46
C ILE A 237 -5.90 -7.97 1.11
N ASP A 238 -4.97 -8.92 0.93
CA ASP A 238 -5.06 -10.25 1.54
C ASP A 238 -5.16 -10.14 3.07
N PHE A 239 -4.33 -9.28 3.67
CA PHE A 239 -4.32 -9.07 5.12
C PHE A 239 -5.65 -8.47 5.62
N LEU A 240 -6.17 -7.43 4.97
CA LEU A 240 -7.44 -6.79 5.35
C LEU A 240 -8.63 -7.74 5.23
N LEU A 241 -8.71 -8.54 4.15
CA LEU A 241 -9.79 -9.52 3.96
C LEU A 241 -9.76 -10.65 5.02
N ARG A 242 -8.57 -11.05 5.47
CA ARG A 242 -8.42 -12.04 6.55
C ARG A 242 -8.74 -11.45 7.92
N ALA A 243 -8.34 -10.21 8.17
CA ALA A 243 -8.56 -9.53 9.44
C ALA A 243 -10.03 -9.17 9.67
N TYR A 244 -10.74 -8.72 8.62
CA TYR A 244 -12.10 -8.21 8.73
C TYR A 244 -13.09 -9.04 7.92
N LYS A 245 -13.90 -9.84 8.62
CA LYS A 245 -14.94 -10.67 8.00
C LYS A 245 -16.06 -9.88 7.32
N ASN A 246 -16.26 -8.62 7.69
CA ASN A 246 -17.30 -7.74 7.17
C ASN A 246 -16.84 -6.91 5.97
N VAL A 247 -15.56 -6.96 5.58
CA VAL A 247 -15.06 -6.24 4.41
C VAL A 247 -15.40 -7.03 3.15
N ASN A 248 -16.11 -6.40 2.22
CA ASN A 248 -16.49 -7.01 0.94
C ASN A 248 -15.57 -6.51 -0.18
N LEU A 249 -14.95 -7.44 -0.90
CA LEU A 249 -14.11 -7.13 -2.05
C LEU A 249 -14.86 -6.38 -3.16
N ASP A 250 -16.17 -6.64 -3.32
CA ASP A 250 -17.01 -5.97 -4.32
C ASP A 250 -17.68 -4.70 -3.79
N SER A 251 -17.27 -4.20 -2.62
CA SER A 251 -17.70 -2.89 -2.15
C SER A 251 -17.28 -1.79 -3.12
N VAL A 252 -18.14 -0.80 -3.27
CA VAL A 252 -17.96 0.26 -4.26
C VAL A 252 -17.60 1.58 -3.60
N ASP A 253 -16.75 2.35 -4.27
CA ASP A 253 -16.44 3.72 -3.85
C ASP A 253 -17.53 4.73 -4.24
N LEU A 254 -17.28 6.01 -3.96
CA LEU A 254 -18.16 7.13 -4.34
C LEU A 254 -18.42 7.23 -5.85
N CYS A 255 -17.56 6.62 -6.68
CA CYS A 255 -17.70 6.53 -8.12
C CYS A 255 -18.30 5.18 -8.57
N GLY A 256 -18.79 4.34 -7.66
CA GLY A 256 -19.32 3.02 -7.98
C GLY A 256 -18.25 1.99 -8.35
N ARG A 257 -16.96 2.29 -8.14
CA ARG A 257 -15.84 1.45 -8.56
C ARG A 257 -15.52 0.44 -7.46
N THR A 258 -15.19 -0.78 -7.85
CA THR A 258 -14.58 -1.80 -6.96
C THR A 258 -13.05 -1.68 -6.97
N PRO A 259 -12.32 -2.36 -6.07
CA PRO A 259 -10.85 -2.45 -6.13
C PRO A 259 -10.33 -2.95 -7.49
N ILE A 260 -11.06 -3.85 -8.18
CA ILE A 260 -10.70 -4.33 -9.52
C ILE A 260 -10.76 -3.17 -10.55
N HIS A 261 -11.72 -2.25 -10.45
CA HIS A 261 -11.76 -1.07 -11.32
C HIS A 261 -10.52 -0.19 -11.14
N ILE A 262 -10.11 0.02 -9.88
CA ILE A 262 -8.92 0.81 -9.56
C ILE A 262 -7.69 0.13 -10.17
N ALA A 263 -7.49 -1.16 -9.89
CA ALA A 263 -6.38 -1.93 -10.43
C ALA A 263 -6.37 -1.97 -11.98
N ALA A 264 -7.55 -2.10 -12.61
CA ALA A 264 -7.71 -2.07 -14.05
C ALA A 264 -7.34 -0.72 -14.68
N SER A 265 -7.71 0.39 -14.02
CA SER A 265 -7.33 1.75 -14.47
C SER A 265 -5.83 1.99 -14.43
N TYR A 266 -5.11 1.39 -13.46
CA TYR A 266 -3.66 1.52 -13.33
C TYR A 266 -2.86 0.40 -14.04
N GLY A 267 -3.52 -0.64 -14.54
CA GLY A 267 -2.87 -1.77 -15.21
C GLY A 267 -2.21 -2.77 -14.25
N TYR A 268 -2.59 -2.78 -12.97
CA TYR A 268 -2.03 -3.66 -11.94
C TYR A 268 -2.54 -5.10 -12.11
N THR A 269 -1.91 -5.82 -13.03
CA THR A 269 -2.37 -7.16 -13.46
C THR A 269 -2.35 -8.19 -12.34
N GLU A 270 -1.34 -8.19 -11.48
CA GLU A 270 -1.26 -9.10 -10.34
C GLU A 270 -2.32 -8.80 -9.29
N MET A 271 -2.61 -7.52 -9.06
CA MET A 271 -3.72 -7.10 -8.19
C MET A 271 -5.08 -7.57 -8.74
N ILE A 272 -5.32 -7.41 -10.05
CA ILE A 272 -6.54 -7.91 -10.71
C ILE A 272 -6.63 -9.43 -10.55
N ARG A 273 -5.55 -10.15 -10.85
CA ARG A 273 -5.48 -11.62 -10.76
C ARG A 273 -5.76 -12.10 -9.34
N PHE A 274 -5.16 -11.44 -8.34
CA PHE A 274 -5.41 -11.75 -6.94
C PHE A 274 -6.89 -11.54 -6.57
N CYS A 275 -7.46 -10.37 -6.89
CA CYS A 275 -8.87 -10.08 -6.61
C CYS A 275 -9.81 -11.10 -7.26
N LEU A 276 -9.55 -11.49 -8.51
CA LEU A 276 -10.31 -12.52 -9.22
C LEU A 276 -10.20 -13.89 -8.54
N THR A 277 -9.00 -14.26 -8.09
CA THR A 277 -8.74 -15.54 -7.40
C THR A 277 -9.50 -15.62 -6.07
N VAL A 278 -9.64 -14.50 -5.37
CA VAL A 278 -10.40 -14.42 -4.11
C VAL A 278 -11.92 -14.35 -4.36
N GLY A 279 -12.36 -14.23 -5.61
CA GLY A 279 -13.77 -14.24 -6.00
C GLY A 279 -14.38 -12.87 -6.26
N GLY A 280 -13.56 -11.84 -6.45
CA GLY A 280 -14.02 -10.50 -6.83
C GLY A 280 -14.67 -10.49 -8.21
N ASN A 281 -15.75 -9.72 -8.36
CA ASN A 281 -16.56 -9.70 -9.56
C ASN A 281 -16.04 -8.68 -10.59
N PRO A 282 -15.54 -9.11 -11.77
CA PRO A 282 -15.06 -8.22 -12.82
C PRO A 282 -16.18 -7.57 -13.65
N GLU A 283 -17.44 -7.79 -13.30
CA GLU A 283 -18.60 -7.28 -14.06
C GLU A 283 -19.36 -6.16 -13.34
N VAL A 284 -18.91 -5.77 -12.14
CA VAL A 284 -19.49 -4.63 -11.43
C VAL A 284 -19.37 -3.37 -12.31
N LEU A 285 -20.39 -2.52 -12.24
CA LEU A 285 -20.50 -1.32 -13.05
C LEU A 285 -20.29 -0.08 -12.19
N ASP A 286 -19.41 0.81 -12.63
CA ASP A 286 -19.22 2.12 -12.01
C ASP A 286 -20.39 3.09 -12.31
N ILE A 287 -20.27 4.34 -11.84
CA ILE A 287 -21.28 5.39 -12.10
C ILE A 287 -21.49 5.67 -13.60
N ASN A 288 -20.54 5.34 -14.47
CA ASN A 288 -20.64 5.49 -15.92
C ASN A 288 -21.08 4.19 -16.62
N ARG A 289 -21.47 3.18 -15.86
CA ARG A 289 -21.72 1.82 -16.36
C ARG A 289 -20.50 1.21 -17.07
N CYS A 290 -19.30 1.66 -16.72
CA CYS A 290 -18.06 1.05 -17.15
C CYS A 290 -17.76 -0.15 -16.26
N THR A 291 -17.37 -1.26 -16.89
CA THR A 291 -16.74 -2.40 -16.21
C THR A 291 -15.24 -2.11 -16.02
N PRO A 292 -14.51 -2.86 -15.17
CA PRO A 292 -13.04 -2.81 -15.13
C PRO A 292 -12.39 -2.98 -16.52
N LEU A 293 -12.97 -3.81 -17.40
CA LEU A 293 -12.46 -3.99 -18.76
C LEU A 293 -12.52 -2.69 -19.58
N HIS A 294 -13.56 -1.87 -19.42
CA HIS A 294 -13.63 -0.56 -20.08
C HIS A 294 -12.48 0.34 -19.63
N LEU A 295 -12.17 0.36 -18.33
CA LEU A 295 -11.10 1.19 -17.79
C LEU A 295 -9.73 0.69 -18.26
N ALA A 296 -9.46 -0.62 -18.19
CA ALA A 296 -8.20 -1.18 -18.69
C ALA A 296 -8.01 -0.93 -20.19
N ALA A 297 -9.08 -1.02 -20.98
CA ALA A 297 -9.02 -0.77 -22.41
C ALA A 297 -8.87 0.72 -22.77
N GLN A 298 -9.52 1.60 -22.00
CA GLN A 298 -9.40 3.05 -22.15
C GLN A 298 -7.98 3.54 -21.87
N GLU A 299 -7.30 2.94 -20.90
CA GLU A 299 -5.93 3.31 -20.49
C GLU A 299 -4.84 2.48 -21.21
N GLY A 300 -5.22 1.55 -22.08
CA GLY A 300 -4.28 0.83 -22.95
C GLY A 300 -3.54 -0.36 -22.32
N HIS A 301 -4.02 -0.87 -21.18
CA HIS A 301 -3.34 -1.90 -20.40
C HIS A 301 -3.57 -3.32 -20.95
N LEU A 302 -2.72 -3.77 -21.88
CA LEU A 302 -2.85 -5.07 -22.57
C LEU A 302 -2.98 -6.26 -21.62
N ASP A 303 -2.09 -6.37 -20.64
CA ASP A 303 -2.06 -7.52 -19.72
C ASP A 303 -3.28 -7.53 -18.78
N ALA A 304 -3.73 -6.35 -18.35
CA ALA A 304 -4.95 -6.21 -17.55
C ALA A 304 -6.21 -6.58 -18.36
N VAL A 305 -6.29 -6.14 -19.63
CA VAL A 305 -7.36 -6.53 -20.55
C VAL A 305 -7.37 -8.04 -20.77
N ALA A 306 -6.21 -8.66 -21.00
CA ALA A 306 -6.09 -10.11 -21.15
C ALA A 306 -6.55 -10.85 -19.89
N CYS A 307 -6.06 -10.44 -18.71
CA CYS A 307 -6.43 -11.03 -17.43
C CYS A 307 -7.94 -10.93 -17.14
N LEU A 308 -8.58 -9.80 -17.46
CA LEU A 308 -10.02 -9.62 -17.28
C LEU A 308 -10.86 -10.46 -18.26
N LEU A 309 -10.40 -10.60 -19.52
CA LEU A 309 -11.08 -11.42 -20.53
C LEU A 309 -10.97 -12.92 -20.24
N GLU A 310 -9.85 -13.37 -19.66
CA GLU A 310 -9.69 -14.74 -19.16
C GLU A 310 -10.73 -15.06 -18.08
N ALA A 311 -11.10 -14.08 -17.24
CA ALA A 311 -12.06 -14.27 -16.16
C ALA A 311 -13.52 -14.16 -16.61
N SER A 312 -13.86 -13.21 -17.49
CA SER A 312 -15.21 -13.11 -18.07
C SER A 312 -15.22 -12.49 -19.46
N ASN A 313 -15.77 -13.25 -20.42
CA ASN A 313 -15.99 -12.80 -21.79
C ASN A 313 -17.30 -12.00 -21.97
N TYR A 314 -18.21 -11.98 -20.98
CA TYR A 314 -19.46 -11.22 -21.07
C TYR A 314 -19.17 -9.70 -21.11
N SER A 315 -18.13 -9.28 -20.40
CA SER A 315 -17.71 -7.88 -20.30
C SER A 315 -17.21 -7.30 -21.64
N LYS A 316 -16.78 -8.14 -22.59
CA LYS A 316 -16.17 -7.73 -23.87
C LYS A 316 -17.07 -6.84 -24.73
N TYR A 317 -18.37 -7.12 -24.72
CA TYR A 317 -19.37 -6.40 -25.51
C TYR A 317 -20.33 -5.56 -24.64
N ALA A 318 -20.03 -5.43 -23.34
CA ALA A 318 -20.81 -4.57 -22.46
C ALA A 318 -20.74 -3.10 -22.94
N LEU A 319 -21.81 -2.35 -22.71
CA LEU A 319 -21.93 -0.95 -23.12
C LEU A 319 -21.97 -0.05 -21.89
N ASN A 320 -21.14 1.00 -21.91
CA ASN A 320 -21.19 2.06 -20.91
C ASN A 320 -22.37 3.03 -21.14
N LYS A 321 -22.48 4.08 -20.31
CA LYS A 321 -23.53 5.11 -20.44
C LYS A 321 -23.51 5.84 -21.79
N GLN A 322 -22.36 5.92 -22.44
CA GLN A 322 -22.19 6.53 -23.76
C GLN A 322 -22.49 5.54 -24.91
N GLY A 323 -22.85 4.29 -24.61
CA GLY A 323 -23.10 3.25 -25.61
C GLY A 323 -21.82 2.72 -26.25
N LYS A 324 -20.66 2.86 -25.58
CA LYS A 324 -19.35 2.42 -26.08
C LYS A 324 -18.97 1.11 -25.42
N THR A 325 -18.35 0.22 -26.21
CA THR A 325 -17.68 -0.99 -25.71
C THR A 325 -16.25 -0.67 -25.30
N ALA A 326 -15.59 -1.60 -24.59
CA ALA A 326 -14.15 -1.52 -24.31
C ALA A 326 -13.30 -1.35 -25.59
N PHE A 327 -13.68 -2.01 -26.69
CA PHE A 327 -13.03 -1.81 -27.99
C PHE A 327 -13.19 -0.37 -28.53
N ALA A 328 -14.40 0.20 -28.45
CA ALA A 328 -14.62 1.57 -28.91
C ALA A 328 -13.78 2.58 -28.11
N LEU A 329 -13.64 2.37 -26.80
CA LEU A 329 -12.74 3.19 -25.97
C LEU A 329 -11.27 3.01 -26.34
N ALA A 330 -10.81 1.77 -26.60
CA ALA A 330 -9.46 1.52 -27.07
C ALA A 330 -9.17 2.22 -28.41
N VAL A 331 -10.14 2.25 -29.33
CA VAL A 331 -10.02 2.95 -30.62
C VAL A 331 -9.94 4.46 -30.44
N GLU A 332 -10.80 5.02 -29.59
CA GLU A 332 -10.82 6.47 -29.32
C GLU A 332 -9.54 6.99 -28.65
N ASN A 333 -8.87 6.14 -27.87
CA ASN A 333 -7.61 6.45 -27.21
C ASN A 333 -6.38 5.88 -27.96
N GLU A 334 -6.57 5.39 -29.19
CA GLU A 334 -5.51 4.93 -30.10
C GLU A 334 -4.67 3.73 -29.58
N HIS A 335 -5.25 2.89 -28.73
CA HIS A 335 -4.62 1.68 -28.17
C HIS A 335 -4.69 0.48 -29.12
N SER A 336 -3.98 0.59 -30.25
CA SER A 336 -3.97 -0.40 -31.34
C SER A 336 -3.51 -1.82 -30.93
N ASN A 337 -2.66 -1.93 -29.91
CA ASN A 337 -2.23 -3.20 -29.33
C ASN A 337 -3.40 -4.03 -28.75
N LEU A 338 -4.53 -3.39 -28.41
CA LEU A 338 -5.71 -4.06 -27.86
C LEU A 338 -6.69 -4.55 -28.93
N TYR A 339 -6.54 -4.11 -30.19
CA TYR A 339 -7.58 -4.33 -31.22
C TYR A 339 -7.79 -5.81 -31.52
N ASP A 340 -6.70 -6.58 -31.59
CA ASP A 340 -6.78 -8.02 -31.83
C ASP A 340 -7.56 -8.74 -30.73
N LEU A 341 -7.18 -8.45 -29.47
CA LEU A 341 -7.75 -9.06 -28.28
C LEU A 341 -9.23 -8.70 -28.08
N LEU A 342 -9.59 -7.43 -28.30
CA LEU A 342 -10.94 -6.92 -28.07
C LEU A 342 -11.91 -7.11 -29.25
N HIS A 343 -11.41 -7.20 -30.49
CA HIS A 343 -12.29 -7.23 -31.67
C HIS A 343 -11.79 -8.09 -32.82
N LEU A 344 -10.56 -7.87 -33.31
CA LEU A 344 -10.13 -8.43 -34.60
C LEU A 344 -10.08 -9.96 -34.57
N GLY A 345 -9.69 -10.58 -33.46
CA GLY A 345 -9.69 -12.05 -33.31
C GLY A 345 -11.08 -12.67 -33.48
N ASP A 346 -12.11 -12.07 -32.88
CA ASP A 346 -13.51 -12.55 -33.01
C ASP A 346 -14.05 -12.29 -34.42
N ALA A 347 -13.73 -11.13 -34.99
CA ALA A 347 -14.09 -10.78 -36.34
C ALA A 347 -13.47 -11.74 -37.36
N LEU A 348 -12.19 -12.08 -37.18
CA LEU A 348 -11.46 -13.01 -38.04
C LEU A 348 -12.03 -14.42 -37.94
N SER A 349 -12.29 -14.88 -36.72
CA SER A 349 -12.93 -16.18 -36.47
C SER A 349 -14.33 -16.26 -37.09
N ARG A 350 -15.10 -15.17 -37.05
CA ARG A 350 -16.43 -15.07 -37.68
C ARG A 350 -16.32 -15.07 -39.21
N ALA A 351 -15.39 -14.32 -39.77
CA ALA A 351 -15.15 -14.25 -41.22
C ALA A 351 -14.72 -15.62 -41.77
N ALA A 352 -13.81 -16.30 -41.07
CA ALA A 352 -13.38 -17.68 -41.37
C ALA A 352 -14.53 -18.68 -41.35
N ARG A 353 -15.48 -18.54 -40.40
CA ARG A 353 -16.65 -19.43 -40.28
C ARG A 353 -17.63 -19.30 -41.44
N ILE A 354 -17.77 -18.14 -42.06
CA ILE A 354 -18.74 -17.87 -43.14
C ILE A 354 -18.09 -17.80 -44.53
N ASP A 355 -16.83 -18.21 -44.63
CA ASP A 355 -16.01 -18.13 -45.84
C ASP A 355 -15.87 -16.72 -46.46
N ASN A 356 -15.86 -15.67 -45.63
CA ASN A 356 -15.70 -14.28 -46.10
C ASN A 356 -14.23 -13.95 -46.32
N VAL A 357 -13.70 -14.37 -47.48
CA VAL A 357 -12.30 -14.20 -47.88
C VAL A 357 -11.84 -12.74 -47.87
N ASN A 358 -12.67 -11.82 -48.35
CA ASN A 358 -12.31 -10.39 -48.37
C ASN A 358 -12.24 -9.81 -46.96
N GLY A 359 -13.17 -10.20 -46.09
CA GLY A 359 -13.13 -9.84 -44.67
C GLY A 359 -11.88 -10.36 -43.97
N ILE A 360 -11.51 -11.62 -44.22
CA ILE A 360 -10.26 -12.22 -43.68
C ILE A 360 -9.04 -11.40 -44.11
N LYS A 361 -8.92 -11.07 -45.40
CA LYS A 361 -7.78 -10.27 -45.91
C LYS A 361 -7.72 -8.88 -45.26
N SER A 362 -8.86 -8.21 -45.11
CA SER A 362 -8.93 -6.88 -44.45
C SER A 362 -8.48 -6.97 -43.00
N LEU A 363 -9.03 -7.92 -42.24
CA LEU A 363 -8.72 -8.08 -40.81
C LEU A 363 -7.26 -8.45 -40.56
N LEU A 364 -6.67 -9.31 -41.41
CA LEU A 364 -5.24 -9.63 -41.33
C LEU A 364 -4.36 -8.42 -41.68
N ALA A 365 -4.78 -7.57 -42.63
CA ALA A 365 -4.09 -6.32 -42.93
C ALA A 365 -4.19 -5.29 -41.80
N GLU A 366 -5.28 -5.32 -41.02
CA GLU A 366 -5.50 -4.52 -39.81
C GLU A 366 -4.72 -5.07 -38.58
N GLY A 367 -4.00 -6.18 -38.73
CA GLY A 367 -3.15 -6.74 -37.68
C GLY A 367 -3.78 -7.87 -36.84
N ALA A 368 -4.89 -8.46 -37.28
CA ALA A 368 -5.48 -9.61 -36.61
C ALA A 368 -4.49 -10.79 -36.52
N ASN A 369 -4.42 -11.44 -35.36
CA ASN A 369 -3.57 -12.60 -35.18
C ASN A 369 -4.20 -13.82 -35.87
N VAL A 370 -3.58 -14.27 -36.97
CA VAL A 370 -4.00 -15.44 -37.75
C VAL A 370 -4.11 -16.73 -36.92
N ASN A 371 -3.35 -16.81 -35.83
CA ASN A 371 -3.29 -17.94 -34.92
C ASN A 371 -3.98 -17.66 -33.57
N GLY A 372 -4.67 -16.52 -33.44
CA GLY A 372 -5.42 -16.16 -32.24
C GLY A 372 -6.45 -17.25 -31.91
N LYS A 373 -6.53 -17.62 -30.64
CA LYS A 373 -7.48 -18.63 -30.16
C LYS A 373 -8.71 -17.95 -29.55
N ASP A 374 -9.88 -18.49 -29.83
CA ASP A 374 -11.09 -18.14 -29.11
C ASP A 374 -11.21 -18.91 -27.79
N GLN A 375 -12.29 -18.69 -27.05
CA GLN A 375 -12.58 -19.28 -25.75
C GLN A 375 -12.67 -20.82 -25.71
N ASN A 376 -12.75 -21.48 -26.87
CA ASN A 376 -12.72 -22.94 -26.97
C ASN A 376 -11.33 -23.45 -27.41
N GLY A 377 -10.34 -22.55 -27.45
CA GLY A 377 -9.03 -22.81 -28.02
C GLY A 377 -9.01 -22.85 -29.55
N TRP A 378 -10.11 -22.50 -30.23
CA TRP A 378 -10.19 -22.61 -31.69
C TRP A 378 -9.50 -21.44 -32.36
N THR A 379 -8.69 -21.73 -33.37
CA THR A 379 -8.15 -20.71 -34.27
C THR A 379 -9.12 -20.41 -35.42
N PRO A 380 -8.96 -19.30 -36.15
CA PRO A 380 -9.69 -19.06 -37.40
C PRO A 380 -9.60 -20.25 -38.37
N LEU A 381 -8.46 -20.95 -38.40
CA LEU A 381 -8.28 -22.14 -39.23
C LEU A 381 -9.17 -23.31 -38.79
N HIS A 382 -9.40 -23.51 -37.49
CA HIS A 382 -10.37 -24.50 -36.99
C HIS A 382 -11.80 -24.15 -37.47
N ARG A 383 -12.19 -22.88 -37.35
CA ARG A 383 -13.52 -22.40 -37.78
C ARG A 383 -13.75 -22.58 -39.27
N ALA A 384 -12.77 -22.23 -40.11
CA ALA A 384 -12.84 -22.42 -41.56
C ALA A 384 -12.85 -23.91 -41.93
N ALA A 385 -12.03 -24.72 -41.26
CA ALA A 385 -11.95 -26.16 -41.49
C ALA A 385 -13.26 -26.89 -41.16
N PHE A 386 -13.85 -26.59 -40.01
CA PHE A 386 -15.12 -27.14 -39.57
C PHE A 386 -16.31 -26.75 -40.47
N LYS A 387 -16.21 -25.62 -41.19
CA LYS A 387 -17.28 -25.14 -42.08
C LYS A 387 -17.04 -25.43 -43.56
N GLY A 388 -15.89 -26.02 -43.90
CA GLY A 388 -15.58 -26.38 -45.29
C GLY A 388 -15.18 -25.19 -46.16
N GLY A 389 -14.78 -24.05 -45.57
CA GLY A 389 -14.42 -22.84 -46.29
C GLY A 389 -13.04 -22.95 -46.96
N ILE A 390 -12.99 -23.55 -48.15
CA ILE A 390 -11.74 -23.85 -48.87
C ILE A 390 -10.90 -22.60 -49.10
N GLU A 391 -11.53 -21.51 -49.57
CA GLU A 391 -10.80 -20.28 -49.89
C GLU A 391 -10.32 -19.58 -48.62
N SER A 392 -11.11 -19.59 -47.54
CA SER A 392 -10.66 -19.12 -46.23
C SER A 392 -9.48 -19.92 -45.70
N VAL A 393 -9.49 -21.24 -45.82
CA VAL A 393 -8.36 -22.10 -45.42
C VAL A 393 -7.11 -21.73 -46.21
N LYS A 394 -7.20 -21.57 -47.54
CA LYS A 394 -6.06 -21.14 -48.37
C LYS A 394 -5.52 -19.79 -47.93
N VAL A 395 -6.39 -18.80 -47.73
CA VAL A 395 -5.96 -17.45 -47.33
C VAL A 395 -5.32 -17.46 -45.96
N LEU A 396 -5.91 -18.14 -44.98
CA LEU A 396 -5.34 -18.25 -43.63
C LEU A 396 -3.96 -18.93 -43.65
N LEU A 397 -3.80 -20.04 -44.38
CA LEU A 397 -2.51 -20.72 -44.52
C LEU A 397 -1.45 -19.84 -45.21
N ASN A 398 -1.84 -19.13 -46.26
CA ASN A 398 -0.94 -18.18 -46.96
C ASN A 398 -0.47 -17.02 -46.06
N HIS A 399 -1.24 -16.69 -45.01
CA HIS A 399 -0.88 -15.68 -44.01
C HIS A 399 -0.24 -16.29 -42.75
N GLY A 400 0.22 -17.54 -42.80
CA GLY A 400 0.99 -18.15 -41.72
C GLY A 400 0.15 -18.83 -40.63
N ALA A 401 -1.10 -19.23 -40.93
CA ALA A 401 -1.87 -20.06 -40.02
C ALA A 401 -1.15 -21.39 -39.75
N GLN A 402 -0.95 -21.71 -38.47
CA GLN A 402 -0.31 -22.96 -38.04
C GLN A 402 -1.30 -24.11 -38.13
N VAL A 403 -1.02 -25.04 -39.05
CA VAL A 403 -1.92 -26.15 -39.40
C VAL A 403 -2.11 -27.20 -38.29
N ASN A 404 -1.19 -27.26 -37.32
CA ASN A 404 -1.15 -28.28 -36.27
C ASN A 404 -1.46 -27.74 -34.86
N LEU A 405 -1.93 -26.49 -34.73
CA LEU A 405 -2.39 -26.00 -33.43
C LEU A 405 -3.58 -26.84 -32.97
N VAL A 406 -3.61 -27.13 -31.67
CA VAL A 406 -4.70 -27.86 -31.04
C VAL A 406 -5.60 -26.91 -30.26
N ASP A 407 -6.89 -27.20 -30.25
CA ASP A 407 -7.86 -26.59 -29.35
C ASP A 407 -7.73 -27.15 -27.91
N ASP A 408 -8.61 -26.70 -27.00
CA ASP A 408 -8.56 -27.08 -25.58
C ASP A 408 -8.88 -28.57 -25.36
N ASN A 409 -9.50 -29.22 -26.35
CA ASN A 409 -9.80 -30.65 -26.34
C ASN A 409 -8.74 -31.48 -27.08
N GLY A 410 -7.66 -30.86 -27.58
CA GLY A 410 -6.60 -31.52 -28.33
C GLY A 410 -6.91 -31.77 -29.81
N TYR A 411 -7.99 -31.18 -30.36
CA TYR A 411 -8.36 -31.30 -31.78
C TYR A 411 -7.57 -30.31 -32.62
N THR A 412 -7.10 -30.76 -33.78
CA THR A 412 -6.47 -29.88 -34.80
C THR A 412 -7.50 -29.47 -35.86
N PRO A 413 -7.22 -28.47 -36.72
CA PRO A 413 -8.11 -28.12 -37.83
C PRO A 413 -8.42 -29.30 -38.75
N LEU A 414 -7.48 -30.24 -38.93
CA LEU A 414 -7.70 -31.46 -39.70
C LEU A 414 -8.77 -32.35 -39.06
N HIS A 415 -8.77 -32.50 -37.74
CA HIS A 415 -9.82 -33.26 -37.06
C HIS A 415 -11.19 -32.61 -37.29
N CYS A 416 -11.29 -31.28 -37.18
CA CYS A 416 -12.54 -30.55 -37.40
C CYS A 416 -13.05 -30.70 -38.84
N ALA A 417 -12.18 -30.61 -39.85
CA ALA A 417 -12.56 -30.82 -41.26
C ALA A 417 -13.09 -32.24 -41.50
N VAL A 418 -12.42 -33.24 -40.91
CA VAL A 418 -12.77 -34.64 -41.07
C VAL A 418 -14.08 -34.98 -40.35
N GLU A 419 -14.26 -34.50 -39.12
CA GLU A 419 -15.50 -34.67 -38.35
C GLU A 419 -16.70 -34.06 -39.07
N ALA A 420 -16.52 -32.90 -39.70
CA ALA A 420 -17.55 -32.23 -40.49
C ALA A 420 -17.71 -32.81 -41.92
N GLY A 421 -16.89 -33.79 -42.33
CA GLY A 421 -16.97 -34.44 -43.64
C GLY A 421 -16.43 -33.62 -44.82
N HIS A 422 -15.62 -32.59 -44.56
CA HIS A 422 -15.06 -31.70 -45.58
C HIS A 422 -13.76 -32.24 -46.17
N VAL A 423 -13.87 -33.26 -47.03
CA VAL A 423 -12.75 -34.01 -47.63
C VAL A 423 -11.75 -33.11 -48.35
N GLU A 424 -12.21 -32.17 -49.17
CA GLU A 424 -11.32 -31.27 -49.92
C GLU A 424 -10.48 -30.39 -48.99
N VAL A 425 -11.07 -29.90 -47.89
CA VAL A 425 -10.36 -29.13 -46.88
C VAL A 425 -9.38 -30.01 -46.09
N ALA A 426 -9.76 -31.24 -45.74
CA ALA A 426 -8.86 -32.19 -45.09
C ALA A 426 -7.63 -32.47 -45.96
N MET A 427 -7.83 -32.71 -47.26
CA MET A 427 -6.74 -32.90 -48.22
C MET A 427 -5.84 -31.65 -48.34
N LEU A 428 -6.45 -30.46 -48.38
CA LEU A 428 -5.72 -29.20 -48.42
C LEU A 428 -4.84 -29.02 -47.17
N LEU A 429 -5.36 -29.32 -45.97
CA LEU A 429 -4.62 -29.24 -44.72
C LEU A 429 -3.46 -30.25 -44.68
N ILE A 430 -3.67 -31.49 -45.14
CA ILE A 430 -2.62 -32.51 -45.26
C ILE A 430 -1.51 -32.04 -46.21
N ALA A 431 -1.88 -31.46 -47.36
CA ALA A 431 -0.92 -30.92 -48.31
C ALA A 431 -0.05 -29.78 -47.72
N HIS A 432 -0.57 -29.07 -46.70
CA HIS A 432 0.15 -28.03 -45.96
C HIS A 432 0.81 -28.55 -44.67
N GLY A 433 1.00 -29.86 -44.52
CA GLY A 433 1.77 -30.46 -43.43
C GLY A 433 0.97 -30.76 -42.15
N ALA A 434 -0.36 -30.89 -42.25
CA ALA A 434 -1.17 -31.40 -41.14
C ALA A 434 -0.76 -32.83 -40.77
N LYS A 435 -0.47 -33.07 -39.49
CA LYS A 435 -0.15 -34.40 -38.97
C LYS A 435 -1.44 -35.22 -38.87
N ALA A 436 -1.65 -36.16 -39.79
CA ALA A 436 -2.75 -37.11 -39.71
C ALA A 436 -2.46 -38.17 -38.63
N ASN A 437 -3.39 -38.37 -37.70
CA ASN A 437 -3.33 -39.48 -36.74
C ASN A 437 -4.54 -40.42 -36.95
N VAL A 438 -4.54 -41.57 -36.24
CA VAL A 438 -5.60 -42.58 -36.39
C VAL A 438 -6.99 -42.01 -36.11
N LYS A 439 -7.14 -41.07 -35.15
CA LYS A 439 -8.43 -40.41 -34.85
C LYS A 439 -8.90 -39.50 -35.99
N SER A 440 -7.98 -38.84 -36.70
CA SER A 440 -8.30 -37.98 -37.86
C SER A 440 -8.60 -38.75 -39.16
N LEU A 441 -8.47 -40.09 -39.19
CA LEU A 441 -8.61 -40.89 -40.41
C LEU A 441 -9.81 -41.84 -40.40
N VAL A 442 -10.45 -42.07 -39.24
CA VAL A 442 -11.60 -43.00 -39.11
C VAL A 442 -12.75 -42.68 -40.08
N PRO A 443 -13.12 -41.40 -40.35
CA PRO A 443 -14.20 -41.07 -41.27
C PRO A 443 -13.80 -41.08 -42.76
N LEU A 444 -12.51 -41.03 -43.07
CA LEU A 444 -11.99 -41.01 -44.45
C LEU A 444 -11.77 -42.45 -44.94
N ASN A 445 -12.85 -43.18 -45.25
CA ASN A 445 -12.73 -44.55 -45.76
C ASN A 445 -12.08 -44.59 -47.16
N SER A 446 -11.48 -45.73 -47.52
CA SER A 446 -10.55 -45.93 -48.66
C SER A 446 -11.06 -45.51 -50.05
N ASP A 447 -12.36 -45.25 -50.21
CA ASP A 447 -12.95 -44.82 -51.49
C ASP A 447 -12.78 -43.31 -51.75
N CYS A 448 -12.61 -42.47 -50.72
CA CYS A 448 -12.34 -41.03 -50.90
C CYS A 448 -10.98 -40.77 -51.58
N PHE A 449 -10.00 -41.64 -51.35
CA PHE A 449 -8.65 -41.53 -51.94
C PHE A 449 -8.56 -42.03 -53.39
N LYS A 450 -9.57 -42.77 -53.88
CA LYS A 450 -9.59 -43.31 -55.25
C LYS A 450 -10.02 -42.29 -56.31
N ASN A 451 -10.80 -41.27 -55.92
CA ASN A 451 -11.43 -40.34 -56.87
C ASN A 451 -10.60 -39.07 -57.17
N HIS A 452 -9.49 -38.81 -56.45
CA HIS A 452 -8.64 -37.63 -56.66
C HIS A 452 -7.13 -37.97 -56.63
N PRO A 453 -6.61 -38.66 -57.66
CA PRO A 453 -5.23 -39.19 -57.69
C PRO A 453 -4.11 -38.12 -57.81
N SER A 454 -4.44 -36.85 -58.03
CA SER A 454 -3.45 -35.78 -58.25
C SER A 454 -2.81 -35.21 -56.98
N TYR A 455 -3.26 -35.62 -55.78
CA TYR A 455 -2.79 -35.06 -54.50
C TYR A 455 -2.27 -36.13 -53.50
N VAL A 456 -2.10 -37.38 -53.95
CA VAL A 456 -1.70 -38.53 -53.11
C VAL A 456 -0.19 -38.81 -53.23
N GLN A 457 0.67 -37.86 -52.90
CA GLN A 457 2.09 -38.11 -52.57
C GLN A 457 2.51 -37.03 -51.55
N PRO A 458 2.95 -37.35 -50.31
CA PRO A 458 3.45 -38.62 -49.77
C PRO A 458 2.82 -39.01 -48.41
N VAL A 459 1.94 -40.03 -48.37
CA VAL A 459 1.43 -40.61 -47.09
C VAL A 459 1.94 -42.05 -46.87
N CYS A 460 2.71 -42.62 -47.80
CA CYS A 460 3.04 -44.05 -47.80
C CYS A 460 4.52 -44.41 -47.58
N HIS A 461 5.32 -43.62 -46.87
CA HIS A 461 6.71 -44.00 -46.55
C HIS A 461 7.08 -43.87 -45.07
N GLU A 462 6.30 -44.48 -44.18
CA GLU A 462 6.85 -44.96 -42.91
C GLU A 462 6.13 -46.25 -42.47
N LYS A 463 6.67 -47.40 -42.90
CA LYS A 463 6.78 -48.64 -42.10
C LYS A 463 7.32 -49.76 -42.98
N GLU A 464 8.62 -50.00 -42.86
CA GLU A 464 9.22 -51.34 -42.89
C GLU A 464 10.69 -51.21 -42.48
N ARG A 465 10.92 -51.22 -41.16
CA ARG A 465 12.17 -51.72 -40.58
C ARG A 465 11.77 -52.79 -39.57
N ALA A 466 11.88 -54.03 -40.00
CA ALA A 466 12.05 -55.19 -39.13
C ALA A 466 13.54 -55.49 -39.02
#